data_AF-A0A964AQJ6-F1
#
_entry.id   AF-A0A964AQJ6-F1
#
_cell.length_a   1.000
_cell.length_b   1.000
_cell.length_c   1.000
_cell.angle_alpha   90.00
_cell.angle_beta   90.00
_cell.angle_gamma   90.00
#
_symmetry.space_group_name_H-M   'P 1'
#
loop_
_entity.id
_entity.type
_entity.pdbx_description
1 polymer ?
#
loop_
_entity_poly.entity_id
_entity_poly.type
_entity_poly.pdbx_seq_one_letter_code
_entity_poly.pdbx_strand_id
1 'polypeptide(L)'
;MLSLLLLAQAAPSYAFCGNYVGQAGAELTNAASRVAIVRQDDRTTLTMANDFDANVSEFAVVVPVPVVLTEADVRVVDPAVFDTLDLYSGPRLVSYTCEELYPEVSRGGCNPFVSYDIAIKTDEAGGGLSDPFSDVDVEERFIVGEYEVVVLSAEESSSLLGWLDANGYAVSAEAEDLFQEYIDSGSYFFAAKVFLERLPPGQDWLSPLQFTYTSDVFALPIRPGTINSPGSQDLVIYAITNPSDGQVRISNYPQTTIEDECLFEDDPEAFGDFYEGQFDDGVAQVEDDASWAIEYGWSVSPWVAACDPCPPTETAEPMPSADLVALGYDPNPEGEDDSGVYVEGLSYYFTRLRMRYTPAQADEDLLFYLSGETENTQQRYVQHASFLEDLYPICGFGFVEDPGSCKDEGMEMRRRVRQAEREEGGEGGCASWAWGGLSYGAVALVGLLIAGRRRRQR
;
A
#
# COMPACT_ATOMS: atom_id res chain seq x y z
N MET A 1 46.39 1.63 -26.79
CA MET A 1 45.00 1.15 -26.85
C MET A 1 44.94 -0.15 -26.04
N LEU A 2 44.58 -0.08 -24.77
CA LEU A 2 44.21 -1.24 -23.96
C LEU A 2 42.74 -1.03 -23.61
N SER A 3 41.86 -1.87 -24.18
CA SER A 3 40.43 -1.87 -23.88
C SER A 3 40.22 -2.67 -22.58
N LEU A 4 39.72 -1.99 -21.56
CA LEU A 4 39.26 -2.59 -20.30
C LEU A 4 37.82 -3.07 -20.53
N LEU A 5 37.58 -4.39 -20.53
CA LEU A 5 36.23 -4.94 -20.47
C LEU A 5 35.74 -4.83 -19.02
N LEU A 6 34.71 -4.01 -18.78
CA LEU A 6 33.91 -4.04 -17.57
C LEU A 6 33.02 -5.29 -17.61
N LEU A 7 33.25 -6.24 -16.71
CA LEU A 7 32.28 -7.30 -16.40
C LEU A 7 31.27 -6.69 -15.41
N ALA A 8 30.07 -6.39 -15.90
CA ALA A 8 28.93 -6.10 -15.05
C ALA A 8 28.60 -7.36 -14.25
N GLN A 9 28.79 -7.32 -12.93
CA GLN A 9 28.29 -8.36 -12.05
C GLN A 9 26.79 -8.11 -11.88
N ALA A 10 25.96 -8.96 -12.46
CA ALA A 10 24.55 -9.02 -12.13
C ALA A 10 24.44 -9.42 -10.66
N ALA A 11 23.83 -8.57 -9.84
CA ALA A 11 23.46 -8.95 -8.50
C ALA A 11 22.47 -10.14 -8.57
N PRO A 12 22.51 -11.08 -7.63
CA PRO A 12 21.50 -12.13 -7.56
C PRO A 12 20.12 -11.48 -7.33
N SER A 13 19.21 -11.64 -8.28
CA SER A 13 17.79 -11.38 -8.08
C SER A 13 17.25 -12.44 -7.13
N TYR A 14 16.83 -12.04 -5.93
CA TYR A 14 16.06 -12.93 -5.08
C TYR A 14 14.72 -13.18 -5.78
N ALA A 15 14.50 -14.42 -6.21
CA ALA A 15 13.26 -14.84 -6.83
C ALA A 15 12.17 -14.85 -5.73
N PHE A 16 11.19 -13.99 -5.91
CA PHE A 16 9.92 -13.97 -5.19
C PHE A 16 9.25 -15.34 -5.35
N CYS A 17 8.48 -15.79 -4.36
CA CYS A 17 7.81 -17.09 -4.44
C CYS A 17 6.60 -17.12 -5.41
N GLY A 18 6.49 -16.20 -6.39
CA GLY A 18 5.32 -15.88 -7.24
C GLY A 18 5.49 -14.56 -8.03
N ASN A 19 4.59 -14.26 -8.97
CA ASN A 19 4.60 -13.01 -9.75
C ASN A 19 3.37 -12.16 -9.40
N TYR A 20 3.56 -10.86 -9.19
CA TYR A 20 2.47 -9.90 -9.02
C TYR A 20 1.74 -9.67 -10.35
N VAL A 21 0.42 -9.84 -10.38
CA VAL A 21 -0.39 -9.77 -11.61
C VAL A 21 -1.31 -8.55 -11.64
N GLY A 22 -1.73 -8.04 -10.47
CA GLY A 22 -2.59 -6.85 -10.39
C GLY A 22 -2.96 -6.41 -8.97
N GLN A 23 -3.56 -5.21 -8.87
CA GLN A 23 -4.09 -4.62 -7.64
C GLN A 23 -5.58 -4.29 -7.77
N ALA A 24 -6.30 -4.38 -6.65
CA ALA A 24 -7.50 -3.58 -6.44
C ALA A 24 -7.10 -2.32 -5.64
N GLY A 25 -7.22 -1.14 -6.25
CA GLY A 25 -6.86 0.14 -5.61
C GLY A 25 -8.09 0.93 -5.17
N ALA A 26 -7.92 1.88 -4.25
CA ALA A 26 -8.99 2.79 -3.82
C ALA A 26 -9.44 3.78 -4.92
N GLU A 27 -8.86 3.74 -6.12
CA GLU A 27 -9.32 4.49 -7.31
C GLU A 27 -10.54 3.84 -7.99
N LEU A 28 -10.86 2.58 -7.67
CA LEU A 28 -12.01 1.87 -8.23
C LEU A 28 -13.35 2.33 -7.64
N THR A 29 -13.31 3.08 -6.53
CA THR A 29 -14.48 3.58 -5.81
C THR A 29 -14.64 5.10 -6.04
N ASN A 30 -15.55 5.50 -6.92
CA ASN A 30 -16.06 6.87 -6.91
C ASN A 30 -16.81 7.08 -5.58
N ALA A 31 -16.41 8.06 -4.76
CA ALA A 31 -16.89 8.36 -3.40
C ALA A 31 -16.21 7.63 -2.21
N ALA A 32 -14.90 7.37 -2.30
CA ALA A 32 -14.11 6.94 -1.14
C ALA A 32 -13.30 8.08 -0.52
N SER A 33 -13.46 8.30 0.79
CA SER A 33 -12.55 9.15 1.56
C SER A 33 -11.31 8.35 1.98
N ARG A 34 -10.12 8.93 1.87
CA ARG A 34 -8.88 8.29 2.31
C ARG A 34 -8.30 9.05 3.49
N VAL A 35 -7.92 8.31 4.53
CA VAL A 35 -7.38 8.87 5.75
C VAL A 35 -6.11 8.15 6.13
N ALA A 36 -5.05 8.89 6.44
CA ALA A 36 -3.87 8.34 7.09
C ALA A 36 -3.80 8.85 8.54
N ILE A 37 -3.63 7.94 9.49
CA ILE A 37 -3.57 8.25 10.91
C ILE A 37 -2.29 7.66 11.50
N VAL A 38 -1.41 8.53 11.99
CA VAL A 38 -0.21 8.14 12.73
C VAL A 38 -0.50 8.28 14.21
N ARG A 39 -0.25 7.23 15.00
CA ARG A 39 -0.39 7.26 16.46
C ARG A 39 0.89 6.77 17.12
N GLN A 40 1.51 7.65 17.91
CA GLN A 40 2.68 7.34 18.74
C GLN A 40 2.38 7.86 20.15
N ASP A 41 2.22 6.93 21.10
CA ASP A 41 1.72 7.22 22.46
C ASP A 41 0.35 7.92 22.43
N ASP A 42 0.28 9.18 22.88
CA ASP A 42 -0.90 10.04 22.87
C ASP A 42 -0.88 11.08 21.73
N ARG A 43 0.20 11.14 20.95
CA ARG A 43 0.32 12.01 19.77
C ARG A 43 -0.33 11.35 18.56
N THR A 44 -1.26 12.06 17.94
CA THR A 44 -1.97 11.64 16.73
C THR A 44 -1.74 12.66 15.62
N THR A 45 -1.32 12.19 14.45
CA THR A 45 -1.32 12.98 13.23
C THR A 45 -2.35 12.40 12.28
N LEU A 46 -3.35 13.21 11.93
CA LEU A 46 -4.44 12.83 11.04
C LEU A 46 -4.27 13.57 9.72
N THR A 47 -4.17 12.84 8.61
CA THR A 47 -4.10 13.36 7.25
C THR A 47 -5.31 12.89 6.47
N MET A 48 -6.13 13.82 5.98
CA MET A 48 -7.36 13.51 5.26
C MET A 48 -7.24 13.92 3.80
N ALA A 49 -7.49 12.98 2.89
CA ALA A 49 -7.61 13.22 1.46
C ALA A 49 -9.08 13.00 1.07
N ASN A 50 -9.76 14.10 0.74
CA ASN A 50 -11.17 14.10 0.38
C ASN A 50 -11.31 14.43 -1.11
N ASP A 51 -12.23 13.73 -1.77
CA ASP A 51 -12.73 14.13 -3.07
C ASP A 51 -13.66 15.35 -2.92
N PHE A 52 -13.93 16.04 -4.02
CA PHE A 52 -14.87 17.14 -4.04
C PHE A 52 -15.68 17.14 -5.33
N ASP A 53 -16.93 17.61 -5.26
CA ASP A 53 -17.73 17.83 -6.46
C ASP A 53 -17.25 19.11 -7.17
N ALA A 54 -16.65 18.97 -8.35
CA ALA A 54 -16.19 20.10 -9.16
C ALA A 54 -17.30 21.09 -9.58
N ASN A 55 -18.57 20.77 -9.35
CA ASN A 55 -19.71 21.68 -9.61
C ASN A 55 -19.92 22.74 -8.52
N VAL A 56 -19.26 22.64 -7.35
CA VAL A 56 -19.31 23.70 -6.33
C VAL A 56 -18.21 24.73 -6.56
N SER A 57 -18.51 26.02 -6.35
CA SER A 57 -17.52 27.09 -6.54
C SER A 57 -16.70 27.39 -5.28
N GLU A 58 -17.29 27.23 -4.10
CA GLU A 58 -16.66 27.43 -2.78
C GLU A 58 -17.38 26.54 -1.76
N PHE A 59 -16.64 25.95 -0.82
CA PHE A 59 -17.20 25.20 0.32
C PHE A 59 -16.28 25.30 1.54
N ALA A 60 -16.75 24.84 2.69
CA ALA A 60 -15.97 24.74 3.92
C ALA A 60 -15.88 23.28 4.37
N VAL A 61 -14.70 22.90 4.86
CA VAL A 61 -14.47 21.64 5.56
C VAL A 61 -14.55 21.93 7.06
N VAL A 62 -15.36 21.16 7.79
CA VAL A 62 -15.53 21.30 9.25
C VAL A 62 -15.21 19.96 9.89
N VAL A 63 -14.20 19.96 10.78
CA VAL A 63 -13.70 18.75 11.44
C VAL A 63 -13.72 18.94 12.95
N PRO A 64 -14.45 18.10 13.70
CA PRO A 64 -14.35 18.03 15.14
C PRO A 64 -12.96 17.55 15.57
N VAL A 65 -12.34 18.23 16.53
CA VAL A 65 -11.01 17.89 17.05
C VAL A 65 -11.00 17.92 18.58
N PRO A 66 -10.23 17.06 19.27
CA PRO A 66 -10.28 16.95 20.73
C PRO A 66 -9.57 18.10 21.45
N VAL A 67 -8.78 18.90 20.73
CA VAL A 67 -8.01 20.03 21.28
C VAL A 67 -8.03 21.21 20.31
N VAL A 68 -7.67 22.39 20.80
CA VAL A 68 -7.41 23.57 19.96
C VAL A 68 -6.12 23.32 19.15
N LEU A 69 -6.19 23.55 17.83
CA LEU A 69 -5.06 23.45 16.91
C LEU A 69 -4.44 24.83 16.66
N THR A 70 -3.14 24.88 16.42
CA THR A 70 -2.41 26.08 15.98
C THR A 70 -1.91 25.93 14.55
N GLU A 71 -1.42 27.01 13.94
CA GLU A 71 -0.79 27.04 12.62
C GLU A 71 0.36 26.04 12.53
N ALA A 72 1.11 25.84 13.61
CA ALA A 72 2.19 24.88 13.67
C ALA A 72 1.71 23.42 13.61
N ASP A 73 0.46 23.15 13.98
CA ASP A 73 -0.12 21.82 14.01
C ASP A 73 -0.69 21.39 12.66
N VAL A 74 -0.88 22.34 11.73
CA VAL A 74 -1.65 22.16 10.49
C VAL A 74 -0.78 22.35 9.27
N ARG A 75 -0.82 21.39 8.34
CA ARG A 75 -0.11 21.48 7.06
C ARG A 75 -0.85 20.72 5.96
N VAL A 76 -0.39 20.87 4.73
CA VAL A 76 -0.78 20.02 3.59
C VAL A 76 0.30 18.99 3.30
N VAL A 77 -0.11 17.84 2.77
CA VAL A 77 0.76 16.74 2.34
C VAL A 77 0.63 16.56 0.83
N ASP A 78 1.67 16.03 0.18
CA ASP A 78 1.62 15.68 -1.24
C ASP A 78 0.60 14.55 -1.47
N PRO A 79 -0.38 14.69 -2.39
CA PRO A 79 -1.31 13.62 -2.74
C PRO A 79 -0.64 12.29 -3.11
N ALA A 80 0.55 12.32 -3.72
CA ALA A 80 1.28 11.11 -4.14
C ALA A 80 1.66 10.18 -2.98
N VAL A 81 1.64 10.68 -1.73
CA VAL A 81 1.80 9.85 -0.54
C VAL A 81 0.67 8.82 -0.43
N PHE A 82 -0.58 9.20 -0.75
CA PHE A 82 -1.72 8.28 -0.73
C PHE A 82 -1.65 7.23 -1.83
N ASP A 83 -1.14 7.58 -3.02
CA ASP A 83 -0.91 6.61 -4.09
C ASP A 83 0.12 5.55 -3.66
N THR A 84 1.14 5.98 -2.91
CA THR A 84 2.16 5.09 -2.35
C THR A 84 1.58 4.18 -1.27
N LEU A 85 0.74 4.73 -0.37
CA LEU A 85 0.00 3.95 0.62
C LEU A 85 -0.87 2.88 -0.06
N ASP A 86 -1.62 3.28 -1.08
CA ASP A 86 -2.46 2.40 -1.87
C ASP A 86 -1.64 1.27 -2.51
N LEU A 87 -0.60 1.60 -3.28
CA LEU A 87 0.27 0.63 -3.93
C LEU A 87 0.92 -0.35 -2.94
N TYR A 88 1.33 0.16 -1.77
CA TYR A 88 2.01 -0.63 -0.74
C TYR A 88 1.08 -1.65 -0.07
N SER A 89 -0.21 -1.35 0.07
CA SER A 89 -1.09 -2.08 1.00
C SER A 89 -2.38 -2.61 0.40
N GLY A 90 -2.70 -2.29 -0.85
CA GLY A 90 -3.94 -2.78 -1.48
C GLY A 90 -3.95 -4.30 -1.70
N PRO A 91 -5.16 -4.90 -1.84
CA PRO A 91 -5.35 -6.30 -2.16
C PRO A 91 -4.60 -6.73 -3.41
N ARG A 92 -4.07 -7.97 -3.38
CA ARG A 92 -3.14 -8.46 -4.41
C ARG A 92 -3.63 -9.71 -5.12
N LEU A 93 -3.42 -9.73 -6.43
CA LEU A 93 -3.48 -10.94 -7.23
C LEU A 93 -2.06 -11.40 -7.57
N VAL A 94 -1.71 -12.62 -7.18
CA VAL A 94 -0.41 -13.24 -7.48
C VAL A 94 -0.58 -14.46 -8.37
N SER A 95 0.41 -14.79 -9.18
CA SER A 95 0.49 -16.05 -9.90
C SER A 95 1.69 -16.84 -9.43
N TYR A 96 1.59 -18.16 -9.46
CA TYR A 96 2.68 -19.05 -9.10
C TYR A 96 3.05 -19.92 -10.28
N THR A 97 4.29 -20.39 -10.29
CA THR A 97 4.75 -21.49 -11.13
C THR A 97 5.16 -22.67 -10.27
N CYS A 98 5.17 -23.88 -10.84
CA CYS A 98 5.56 -25.06 -10.08
C CYS A 98 7.02 -25.03 -9.61
N GLU A 99 7.92 -24.41 -10.37
CA GLU A 99 9.32 -24.24 -9.98
C GLU A 99 9.47 -23.33 -8.75
N GLU A 100 8.64 -22.29 -8.61
CA GLU A 100 8.65 -21.37 -7.48
C GLU A 100 8.14 -22.03 -6.19
N LEU A 101 7.11 -22.89 -6.31
CA LEU A 101 6.54 -23.61 -5.16
C LEU A 101 7.40 -24.79 -4.69
N TYR A 102 8.14 -25.41 -5.61
CA TYR A 102 9.03 -26.53 -5.33
C TYR A 102 10.43 -26.25 -5.86
N PRO A 103 11.19 -25.31 -5.25
CA PRO A 103 12.55 -25.05 -5.65
C PRO A 103 13.33 -26.36 -5.54
N GLU A 104 13.91 -26.83 -6.66
CA GLU A 104 14.73 -28.04 -6.64
C GLU A 104 15.81 -27.85 -5.58
N VAL A 105 15.77 -28.68 -4.53
CA VAL A 105 16.77 -28.67 -3.46
C VAL A 105 18.10 -29.09 -4.09
N SER A 106 18.83 -28.11 -4.62
CA SER A 106 20.22 -28.28 -5.01
C SER A 106 20.95 -28.68 -3.74
N ARG A 107 21.34 -29.95 -3.65
CA ARG A 107 22.23 -30.46 -2.61
C ARG A 107 23.57 -29.73 -2.71
N GLY A 108 23.66 -28.59 -2.06
CA GLY A 108 24.84 -27.74 -1.96
C GLY A 108 24.52 -26.61 -0.99
N GLY A 109 24.79 -26.84 0.28
CA GLY A 109 24.39 -25.91 1.35
C GLY A 109 25.03 -24.53 1.22
N CYS A 110 24.22 -23.51 1.45
CA CYS A 110 24.60 -22.21 1.99
C CYS A 110 23.39 -21.68 2.77
N ASN A 111 23.56 -21.53 4.08
CA ASN A 111 22.67 -20.78 4.97
C ASN A 111 22.92 -19.28 4.69
N PRO A 112 21.92 -18.46 4.32
CA PRO A 112 22.15 -17.03 4.10
C PRO A 112 22.08 -16.31 5.46
N PHE A 113 23.10 -16.51 6.29
CA PHE A 113 23.48 -15.53 7.31
C PHE A 113 24.91 -15.11 6.98
N VAL A 114 25.04 -14.00 6.24
CA VAL A 114 26.34 -13.36 6.01
C VAL A 114 26.25 -11.95 6.56
N SER A 115 26.77 -11.79 7.78
CA SER A 115 27.11 -10.50 8.38
C SER A 115 28.25 -9.85 7.60
N TYR A 116 28.06 -8.62 7.13
CA TYR A 116 29.15 -7.79 6.62
C TYR A 116 29.50 -6.71 7.66
N ASP A 117 30.73 -6.74 8.15
CA ASP A 117 31.36 -5.60 8.84
C ASP A 117 31.98 -4.67 7.80
N ILE A 118 31.62 -3.39 7.80
CA ILE A 118 32.32 -2.35 7.03
C ILE A 118 32.71 -1.19 7.95
N ALA A 119 34.00 -0.85 7.91
CA ALA A 119 34.61 0.28 8.62
C ALA A 119 34.37 1.61 7.90
N ILE A 120 33.92 2.62 8.65
CA ILE A 120 33.69 3.99 8.16
C ILE A 120 34.92 4.87 8.44
N LYS A 121 35.26 5.73 7.46
CA LYS A 121 36.11 6.91 7.65
C LYS A 121 35.22 8.16 7.60
N THR A 122 35.38 9.03 8.60
CA THR A 122 34.68 10.31 8.76
C THR A 122 35.49 11.48 8.22
N ASP A 123 34.80 12.49 7.67
CA ASP A 123 35.22 13.91 7.69
C ASP A 123 33.95 14.78 7.85
N GLU A 124 34.04 15.77 8.75
CA GLU A 124 32.97 16.65 9.25
C GLU A 124 32.83 17.97 8.45
N ALA A 125 31.63 18.58 8.47
CA ALA A 125 31.44 20.03 8.66
C ALA A 125 29.95 20.36 8.94
N GLY A 126 29.67 21.03 10.07
CA GLY A 126 28.33 21.35 10.56
C GLY A 126 27.87 22.81 10.40
N GLY A 127 26.77 23.13 11.10
CA GLY A 127 26.28 24.50 11.34
C GLY A 127 24.78 24.57 11.66
N GLY A 128 24.44 24.65 12.96
CA GLY A 128 23.07 24.87 13.44
C GLY A 128 22.72 26.35 13.66
N LEU A 129 21.46 26.64 14.01
CA LEU A 129 21.00 27.87 14.66
C LEU A 129 19.65 27.63 15.38
N SER A 130 19.49 28.29 16.53
CA SER A 130 18.38 28.17 17.50
C SER A 130 17.62 29.49 17.73
N ASP A 131 16.28 29.38 17.89
CA ASP A 131 15.36 30.06 18.85
C ASP A 131 15.19 31.61 18.82
N PRO A 132 14.21 32.30 19.47
CA PRO A 132 12.86 31.99 20.03
C PRO A 132 11.76 33.00 19.57
N PHE A 133 10.53 32.96 20.13
CA PHE A 133 9.64 34.06 20.62
C PHE A 133 8.16 33.61 20.56
N SER A 134 7.43 33.35 21.66
CA SER A 134 6.84 34.19 22.73
C SER A 134 5.37 34.59 22.49
N ASP A 135 4.51 34.16 23.43
CA ASP A 135 3.12 34.54 23.79
C ASP A 135 2.41 35.66 23.00
N VAL A 136 1.15 35.41 22.61
CA VAL A 136 -0.10 36.08 23.09
C VAL A 136 -1.32 35.65 22.26
N ASP A 137 -2.46 35.49 22.95
CA ASP A 137 -3.79 35.08 22.48
C ASP A 137 -4.41 35.89 21.31
N VAL A 138 -4.69 35.18 20.20
CA VAL A 138 -5.85 35.23 19.28
C VAL A 138 -5.86 33.87 18.55
N GLU A 139 -6.97 33.12 18.51
CA GLU A 139 -7.05 31.67 18.10
C GLU A 139 -6.68 31.32 16.62
N GLU A 140 -6.03 32.20 15.87
CA GLU A 140 -5.37 31.96 14.57
C GLU A 140 -6.25 31.77 13.29
N ARG A 141 -5.89 32.55 12.26
CA ARG A 141 -6.37 32.43 10.87
C ARG A 141 -5.14 32.46 9.98
N PHE A 142 -4.96 31.44 9.16
CA PHE A 142 -3.78 31.31 8.31
C PHE A 142 -4.14 30.60 6.99
N ILE A 143 -3.22 30.63 6.02
CA ILE A 143 -3.41 30.03 4.71
C ILE A 143 -2.40 28.89 4.56
N VAL A 144 -2.89 27.69 4.22
CA VAL A 144 -2.06 26.53 3.90
C VAL A 144 -2.56 25.93 2.60
N GLY A 145 -1.71 25.90 1.57
CA GLY A 145 -2.11 25.42 0.24
C GLY A 145 -3.30 26.22 -0.33
N GLU A 146 -4.35 25.52 -0.72
CA GLU A 146 -5.63 26.04 -1.20
C GLU A 146 -6.61 26.43 -0.08
N TYR A 147 -6.27 26.13 1.17
CA TYR A 147 -7.12 26.32 2.33
C TYR A 147 -6.85 27.66 2.99
N GLU A 148 -7.92 28.37 3.32
CA GLU A 148 -7.87 29.38 4.37
C GLU A 148 -8.47 28.78 5.62
N VAL A 149 -7.59 28.54 6.59
CA VAL A 149 -7.91 27.86 7.83
C VAL A 149 -8.32 28.88 8.86
N VAL A 150 -9.42 28.57 9.54
CA VAL A 150 -9.90 29.28 10.72
C VAL A 150 -10.07 28.24 11.82
N VAL A 151 -9.23 28.32 12.84
CA VAL A 151 -9.45 27.51 14.04
C VAL A 151 -10.48 28.23 14.89
N LEU A 152 -11.54 27.52 15.28
CA LEU A 152 -12.63 28.08 16.06
C LEU A 152 -12.63 27.42 17.43
N SER A 153 -12.41 28.22 18.49
CA SER A 153 -12.54 27.71 19.85
C SER A 153 -14.00 27.37 20.15
N ALA A 154 -14.20 26.26 20.87
CA ALA A 154 -15.51 25.68 21.16
C ALA A 154 -16.17 26.21 22.44
N GLU A 155 -15.65 27.26 23.06
CA GLU A 155 -16.30 27.84 24.25
C GLU A 155 -17.68 28.46 23.95
N GLU A 156 -17.99 28.71 22.68
CA GLU A 156 -19.32 29.14 22.25
C GLU A 156 -19.80 28.34 21.04
N SER A 157 -20.84 27.52 21.20
CA SER A 157 -21.57 26.88 20.09
C SER A 157 -22.00 27.86 18.99
N SER A 158 -22.16 29.14 19.35
CA SER A 158 -22.43 30.25 18.43
C SER A 158 -21.25 30.66 17.54
N SER A 159 -20.01 30.24 17.83
CA SER A 159 -18.82 30.64 17.06
C SER A 159 -18.75 29.93 15.70
N LEU A 160 -18.95 28.61 15.65
CA LEU A 160 -18.98 27.82 14.41
C LEU A 160 -20.17 28.21 13.53
N LEU A 161 -21.40 28.14 14.07
CA LEU A 161 -22.60 28.45 13.30
C LEU A 161 -22.61 29.93 12.87
N GLY A 162 -22.15 30.84 13.74
CA GLY A 162 -21.99 32.25 13.40
C GLY A 162 -20.92 32.49 12.33
N TRP A 163 -19.81 31.74 12.34
CA TRP A 163 -18.80 31.80 11.28
C TRP A 163 -19.34 31.27 9.96
N LEU A 164 -20.09 30.16 9.98
CA LEU A 164 -20.72 29.58 8.80
C LEU A 164 -21.72 30.57 8.16
N ASP A 165 -22.62 31.15 8.96
CA ASP A 165 -23.58 32.17 8.51
C ASP A 165 -22.88 33.44 7.99
N ALA A 166 -21.86 33.94 8.69
CA ALA A 166 -21.11 35.12 8.28
C ALA A 166 -20.35 34.93 6.95
N ASN A 167 -19.98 33.69 6.61
CA ASN A 167 -19.35 33.34 5.33
C ASN A 167 -20.36 32.86 4.28
N GLY A 168 -21.66 32.90 4.58
CA GLY A 168 -22.74 32.57 3.64
C GLY A 168 -22.96 31.07 3.42
N TYR A 169 -22.44 30.22 4.30
CA TYR A 169 -22.69 28.78 4.26
C TYR A 169 -24.07 28.47 4.86
N ALA A 170 -24.90 27.75 4.10
CA ALA A 170 -26.18 27.27 4.59
C ALA A 170 -25.95 25.99 5.41
N VAL A 171 -26.37 26.01 6.67
CA VAL A 171 -26.32 24.85 7.57
C VAL A 171 -27.76 24.32 7.72
N SER A 172 -27.96 23.01 7.56
CA SER A 172 -29.27 22.39 7.81
C SER A 172 -29.50 22.24 9.31
N ALA A 173 -30.76 22.13 9.75
CA ALA A 173 -31.08 21.87 11.16
C ALA A 173 -30.43 20.56 11.66
N GLU A 174 -30.34 19.55 10.79
CA GLU A 174 -29.68 18.27 11.09
C GLU A 174 -28.18 18.45 11.34
N ALA A 175 -27.51 19.32 10.58
CA ALA A 175 -26.10 19.64 10.79
C ALA A 175 -25.89 20.48 12.07
N GLU A 176 -26.80 21.41 12.38
CA GLU A 176 -26.78 22.17 13.64
C GLU A 176 -26.90 21.24 14.85
N ASP A 177 -27.86 20.31 14.84
CA ASP A 177 -28.08 19.33 15.91
C ASP A 177 -26.83 18.44 16.08
N LEU A 178 -26.26 17.94 14.97
CA LEU A 178 -25.04 17.13 15.00
C LEU A 178 -23.85 17.89 15.60
N PHE A 179 -23.60 19.12 15.14
CA PHE A 179 -22.50 19.92 15.68
C PHE A 179 -22.69 20.26 17.16
N GLN A 180 -23.94 20.46 17.60
CA GLN A 180 -24.23 20.68 19.01
C GLN A 180 -23.87 19.48 19.88
N GLU A 181 -24.06 18.24 19.39
CA GLU A 181 -23.63 17.03 20.12
C GLU A 181 -22.11 17.00 20.35
N TYR A 182 -21.31 17.40 19.34
CA TYR A 182 -19.86 17.52 19.48
C TYR A 182 -19.47 18.58 20.51
N ILE A 183 -20.14 19.72 20.50
CA ILE A 183 -19.89 20.81 21.47
C ILE A 183 -20.22 20.34 22.89
N ASP A 184 -21.36 19.67 23.06
CA ASP A 184 -21.79 19.12 24.35
C ASP A 184 -20.83 18.03 24.86
N SER A 185 -20.16 17.32 23.95
CA SER A 185 -19.09 16.35 24.26
C SER A 185 -17.73 17.00 24.56
N GLY A 186 -17.59 18.32 24.38
CA GLY A 186 -16.37 19.08 24.64
C GLY A 186 -15.38 19.13 23.46
N SER A 187 -15.84 18.82 22.24
CA SER A 187 -15.00 18.90 21.04
C SER A 187 -14.82 20.34 20.56
N TYR A 188 -13.67 20.60 19.95
CA TYR A 188 -13.33 21.83 19.24
C TYR A 188 -13.62 21.66 17.74
N PHE A 189 -13.64 22.77 17.00
CA PHE A 189 -13.85 22.72 15.55
C PHE A 189 -12.70 23.37 14.79
N PHE A 190 -12.20 22.60 13.85
CA PHE A 190 -11.34 23.08 12.80
C PHE A 190 -12.20 23.36 11.57
N ALA A 191 -12.22 24.60 11.10
CA ALA A 191 -12.95 24.99 9.89
C ALA A 191 -11.97 25.52 8.83
N ALA A 192 -12.07 25.02 7.61
CA ALA A 192 -11.23 25.48 6.50
C ALA A 192 -12.10 25.87 5.30
N LYS A 193 -11.97 27.12 4.86
CA LYS A 193 -12.55 27.57 3.59
C LYS A 193 -11.65 27.11 2.44
N VAL A 194 -12.25 26.46 1.44
CA VAL A 194 -11.54 25.92 0.27
C VAL A 194 -11.65 26.88 -0.91
N PHE A 195 -10.51 27.25 -1.51
CA PHE A 195 -10.44 28.09 -2.70
C PHE A 195 -9.98 27.27 -3.91
N LEU A 196 -10.94 26.78 -4.70
CA LEU A 196 -10.67 25.91 -5.85
C LEU A 196 -9.82 26.58 -6.93
N GLU A 197 -9.85 27.91 -7.07
CA GLU A 197 -8.98 28.61 -8.02
C GLU A 197 -7.48 28.52 -7.70
N ARG A 198 -7.13 28.06 -6.49
CA ARG A 198 -5.74 27.85 -6.06
C ARG A 198 -5.23 26.45 -6.37
N LEU A 199 -6.11 25.54 -6.81
CA LEU A 199 -5.70 24.20 -7.21
C LEU A 199 -4.85 24.26 -8.49
N PRO A 200 -3.79 23.44 -8.57
CA PRO A 200 -3.12 23.13 -9.83
C PRO A 200 -4.13 22.71 -10.92
N PRO A 201 -3.96 23.16 -12.18
CA PRO A 201 -4.87 22.79 -13.26
C PRO A 201 -4.91 21.27 -13.49
N GLY A 202 -6.10 20.68 -13.51
CA GLY A 202 -6.30 19.25 -13.83
C GLY A 202 -6.20 18.30 -12.64
N GLN A 203 -6.28 18.81 -11.41
CA GLN A 203 -6.48 17.98 -10.22
C GLN A 203 -7.97 17.78 -9.92
N ASP A 204 -8.35 16.52 -9.67
CA ASP A 204 -9.68 16.11 -9.22
C ASP A 204 -9.74 15.86 -7.70
N TRP A 205 -8.64 16.14 -6.99
CA TRP A 205 -8.49 15.95 -5.54
C TRP A 205 -7.94 17.22 -4.88
N LEU A 206 -8.33 17.47 -3.64
CA LEU A 206 -7.68 18.48 -2.82
C LEU A 206 -6.34 17.95 -2.28
N SER A 207 -5.41 18.85 -1.99
CA SER A 207 -4.20 18.53 -1.24
C SER A 207 -4.59 17.96 0.12
N PRO A 208 -4.10 16.77 0.51
CA PRO A 208 -4.44 16.19 1.80
C PRO A 208 -4.13 17.14 2.96
N LEU A 209 -5.14 17.39 3.78
CA LEU A 209 -5.02 18.29 4.93
C LEU A 209 -4.62 17.48 6.15
N GLN A 210 -3.54 17.89 6.79
CA GLN A 210 -2.98 17.23 7.96
C GLN A 210 -3.05 18.12 9.18
N PHE A 211 -3.40 17.53 10.31
CA PHE A 211 -3.32 18.16 11.61
C PHE A 211 -2.75 17.18 12.66
N THR A 212 -1.98 17.72 13.60
CA THR A 212 -1.36 16.95 14.68
C THR A 212 -1.85 17.44 16.03
N TYR A 213 -2.13 16.51 16.95
CA TYR A 213 -2.58 16.84 18.29
C TYR A 213 -2.20 15.75 19.29
N THR A 214 -2.25 16.09 20.58
CA THR A 214 -2.06 15.15 21.69
C THR A 214 -3.40 14.91 22.37
N SER A 215 -3.83 13.65 22.46
CA SER A 215 -5.08 13.25 23.12
C SER A 215 -5.08 11.77 23.47
N ASP A 216 -5.61 11.42 24.64
CA ASP A 216 -5.88 10.02 25.01
C ASP A 216 -6.95 9.38 24.10
N VAL A 217 -7.82 10.20 23.49
CA VAL A 217 -8.86 9.73 22.57
C VAL A 217 -8.22 9.38 21.23
N PHE A 218 -8.39 8.12 20.81
CA PHE A 218 -7.98 7.64 19.50
C PHE A 218 -9.21 7.36 18.65
N ALA A 219 -9.70 8.39 17.96
CA ALA A 219 -10.96 8.34 17.20
C ALA A 219 -10.88 9.10 15.88
N LEU A 220 -11.76 8.75 14.93
CA LEU A 220 -11.94 9.47 13.68
C LEU A 220 -13.39 9.95 13.54
N PRO A 221 -13.64 11.28 13.48
CA PRO A 221 -14.97 11.79 13.28
C PRO A 221 -15.46 11.54 11.85
N ILE A 222 -16.46 10.67 11.70
CA ILE A 222 -17.05 10.32 10.39
C ILE A 222 -18.44 10.92 10.19
N ARG A 223 -19.16 11.21 11.28
CA ARG A 223 -20.53 11.72 11.22
C ARG A 223 -20.66 13.06 10.47
N PRO A 224 -19.75 14.04 10.60
CA PRO A 224 -19.85 15.29 9.85
C PRO A 224 -19.80 15.10 8.33
N GLY A 225 -19.06 14.08 7.87
CA GLY A 225 -18.96 13.73 6.45
C GLY A 225 -20.28 13.24 5.86
N THR A 226 -21.22 12.77 6.70
CA THR A 226 -22.49 12.19 6.23
C THR A 226 -23.57 13.22 5.94
N ILE A 227 -23.42 14.46 6.44
CA ILE A 227 -24.40 15.55 6.23
C ILE A 227 -24.69 15.77 4.74
N ASN A 228 -23.65 15.69 3.89
CA ASN A 228 -23.75 15.93 2.45
C ASN A 228 -23.60 14.65 1.61
N SER A 229 -23.62 13.47 2.24
CA SER A 229 -23.40 12.21 1.54
C SER A 229 -24.58 11.85 0.64
N PRO A 230 -24.35 11.44 -0.62
CA PRO A 230 -25.41 11.00 -1.52
C PRO A 230 -25.90 9.56 -1.23
N GLY A 231 -25.30 8.84 -0.27
CA GLY A 231 -25.66 7.45 0.04
C GLY A 231 -24.56 6.66 0.72
N SER A 232 -24.31 5.43 0.26
CA SER A 232 -23.21 4.60 0.75
C SER A 232 -21.86 5.22 0.41
N GLN A 233 -20.91 5.14 1.34
CA GLN A 233 -19.56 5.65 1.21
C GLN A 233 -18.55 4.64 1.70
N ASP A 234 -17.37 4.67 1.06
CA ASP A 234 -16.22 3.89 1.49
C ASP A 234 -15.21 4.79 2.19
N LEU A 235 -14.57 4.24 3.21
CA LEU A 235 -13.50 4.89 3.94
C LEU A 235 -12.32 3.93 4.02
N VAL A 236 -11.19 4.36 3.46
CA VAL A 236 -9.92 3.64 3.57
C VAL A 236 -9.04 4.36 4.59
N ILE A 237 -8.60 3.63 5.60
CA ILE A 237 -7.81 4.14 6.71
C ILE A 237 -6.44 3.47 6.70
N TYR A 238 -5.39 4.27 6.61
CA TYR A 238 -4.01 3.86 6.75
C TYR A 238 -3.50 4.24 8.13
N ALA A 239 -3.38 3.27 9.02
CA ALA A 239 -2.89 3.50 10.37
C ALA A 239 -1.42 3.11 10.51
N ILE A 240 -0.61 4.00 11.09
CA ILE A 240 0.82 3.78 11.35
C ILE A 240 1.06 3.96 12.85
N THR A 241 1.65 2.95 13.48
CA THR A 241 1.91 2.92 14.93
C THR A 241 3.31 2.40 15.22
N ASN A 242 3.72 2.41 16.49
CA ASN A 242 4.96 1.74 16.86
C ASN A 242 4.79 0.21 16.67
N PRO A 243 5.88 -0.54 16.37
CA PRO A 243 5.79 -1.98 16.18
C PRO A 243 5.14 -2.74 17.34
N SER A 244 5.35 -2.29 18.58
CA SER A 244 4.79 -2.92 19.79
C SER A 244 3.29 -2.70 19.95
N ASP A 245 2.75 -1.66 19.32
CA ASP A 245 1.33 -1.31 19.41
C ASP A 245 0.48 -2.20 18.49
N GLY A 246 1.10 -2.76 17.45
CA GLY A 246 0.47 -3.71 16.54
C GLY A 246 -0.65 -3.12 15.69
N GLN A 247 -1.55 -3.98 15.23
CA GLN A 247 -2.68 -3.60 14.37
C GLN A 247 -3.61 -2.61 15.05
N VAL A 248 -4.04 -1.59 14.30
CA VAL A 248 -5.14 -0.72 14.70
C VAL A 248 -6.47 -1.36 14.33
N ARG A 249 -7.43 -1.33 15.24
CA ARG A 249 -8.78 -1.92 15.04
C ARG A 249 -9.86 -0.96 15.49
N ILE A 250 -11.08 -1.14 14.98
CA ILE A 250 -12.26 -0.34 15.37
C ILE A 250 -13.06 -1.13 16.42
N SER A 251 -13.43 -0.46 17.51
CA SER A 251 -14.05 -1.10 18.68
C SER A 251 -15.58 -1.05 18.71
N ASN A 252 -16.18 -0.06 18.05
CA ASN A 252 -17.61 0.23 18.12
C ASN A 252 -18.38 -0.07 16.84
N TYR A 253 -17.74 -0.67 15.84
CA TYR A 253 -18.39 -1.21 14.65
C TYR A 253 -18.03 -2.67 14.45
N PRO A 254 -18.95 -3.51 13.94
CA PRO A 254 -18.67 -4.90 13.63
C PRO A 254 -17.61 -5.03 12.53
N GLN A 255 -16.69 -5.97 12.73
CA GLN A 255 -15.74 -6.35 11.71
C GLN A 255 -16.35 -7.39 10.77
N THR A 256 -16.16 -7.22 9.47
CA THR A 256 -16.44 -8.24 8.47
C THR A 256 -15.17 -8.98 8.05
N THR A 257 -15.34 -10.21 7.57
CA THR A 257 -14.27 -11.04 7.02
C THR A 257 -14.45 -11.13 5.51
N ILE A 258 -13.34 -10.96 4.79
CA ILE A 258 -13.27 -11.13 3.34
C ILE A 258 -12.53 -12.44 3.09
N GLU A 259 -13.06 -13.29 2.21
CA GLU A 259 -12.36 -14.52 1.80
C GLU A 259 -11.04 -14.14 1.12
N ASP A 260 -9.96 -14.82 1.49
CA ASP A 260 -8.63 -14.65 0.91
C ASP A 260 -7.94 -16.00 0.70
N GLU A 261 -6.71 -15.98 0.18
CA GLU A 261 -5.90 -17.17 -0.10
C GLU A 261 -6.60 -18.22 -0.97
N CYS A 262 -7.40 -17.77 -1.93
CA CYS A 262 -8.15 -18.62 -2.85
C CYS A 262 -7.80 -18.36 -4.33
N LEU A 263 -8.18 -19.28 -5.21
CA LEU A 263 -7.94 -19.24 -6.65
C LEU A 263 -8.98 -18.38 -7.35
N PHE A 264 -8.50 -17.33 -8.02
CA PHE A 264 -9.26 -16.42 -8.87
C PHE A 264 -9.24 -16.92 -10.32
N GLU A 265 -10.41 -17.26 -10.89
CA GLU A 265 -10.52 -17.95 -12.18
C GLU A 265 -10.65 -17.03 -13.41
N ASP A 266 -10.99 -15.76 -13.21
CA ASP A 266 -11.22 -14.81 -14.30
C ASP A 266 -9.92 -14.17 -14.83
N ASP A 267 -10.08 -13.29 -15.82
CA ASP A 267 -9.00 -12.48 -16.36
C ASP A 267 -8.43 -11.55 -15.27
N PRO A 268 -7.09 -11.43 -15.13
CA PRO A 268 -6.48 -10.53 -14.14
C PRO A 268 -7.01 -9.09 -14.17
N GLU A 269 -7.45 -8.58 -15.33
CA GLU A 269 -8.03 -7.23 -15.45
C GLU A 269 -9.36 -7.10 -14.67
N ALA A 270 -10.07 -8.20 -14.43
CA ALA A 270 -11.32 -8.25 -13.67
C ALA A 270 -11.12 -8.35 -12.15
N PHE A 271 -9.87 -8.43 -11.68
CA PHE A 271 -9.57 -8.62 -10.25
C PHE A 271 -10.13 -7.51 -9.36
N GLY A 272 -10.12 -6.27 -9.83
CA GLY A 272 -10.68 -5.13 -9.11
C GLY A 272 -12.17 -5.33 -8.81
N ASP A 273 -12.97 -5.58 -9.85
CA ASP A 273 -14.41 -5.83 -9.73
C ASP A 273 -14.72 -7.08 -8.89
N PHE A 274 -13.91 -8.12 -9.02
CA PHE A 274 -14.02 -9.32 -8.18
C PHE A 274 -13.82 -9.00 -6.70
N TYR A 275 -12.76 -8.26 -6.36
CA TYR A 275 -12.47 -7.90 -4.97
C TYR A 275 -13.56 -7.01 -4.39
N GLU A 276 -14.05 -6.04 -5.15
CA GLU A 276 -15.22 -5.24 -4.75
C GLU A 276 -16.42 -6.13 -4.43
N GLY A 277 -16.70 -7.14 -5.26
CA GLY A 277 -17.75 -8.12 -4.96
C GLY A 277 -17.52 -8.92 -3.67
N GLN A 278 -16.27 -9.32 -3.38
CA GLN A 278 -15.94 -10.01 -2.12
C GLN A 278 -16.15 -9.10 -0.91
N PHE A 279 -15.77 -7.82 -1.02
CA PHE A 279 -16.02 -6.85 0.03
C PHE A 279 -17.52 -6.59 0.22
N ASP A 280 -18.29 -6.45 -0.86
CA ASP A 280 -19.75 -6.32 -0.84
C ASP A 280 -20.41 -7.51 -0.13
N ASP A 281 -20.00 -8.73 -0.46
CA ASP A 281 -20.49 -9.95 0.17
C ASP A 281 -20.15 -10.00 1.67
N GLY A 282 -18.94 -9.56 2.04
CA GLY A 282 -18.52 -9.42 3.43
C GLY A 282 -19.38 -8.40 4.18
N VAL A 283 -19.58 -7.20 3.64
CA VAL A 283 -20.42 -6.16 4.25
C VAL A 283 -21.87 -6.65 4.37
N ALA A 284 -22.41 -7.32 3.36
CA ALA A 284 -23.78 -7.83 3.36
C ALA A 284 -24.04 -8.93 4.39
N GLN A 285 -23.01 -9.60 4.91
CA GLN A 285 -23.13 -10.57 6.01
C GLN A 285 -23.38 -9.91 7.37
N VAL A 286 -23.02 -8.64 7.50
CA VAL A 286 -23.24 -7.83 8.69
C VAL A 286 -24.53 -7.04 8.48
N GLU A 287 -25.66 -7.66 8.81
CA GLU A 287 -27.01 -7.09 8.58
C GLU A 287 -27.16 -5.68 9.20
N ASP A 288 -27.82 -4.76 8.48
CA ASP A 288 -28.23 -3.38 8.85
C ASP A 288 -27.16 -2.42 9.42
N ASP A 289 -25.96 -2.89 9.78
CA ASP A 289 -24.87 -2.09 10.39
C ASP A 289 -23.78 -1.72 9.37
N ALA A 290 -23.06 -0.62 9.64
CA ALA A 290 -21.79 -0.36 8.98
C ALA A 290 -20.74 -1.40 9.43
N SER A 291 -19.84 -1.79 8.55
CA SER A 291 -18.80 -2.76 8.88
C SER A 291 -17.46 -2.43 8.25
N TRP A 292 -16.41 -2.97 8.86
CA TRP A 292 -15.02 -2.73 8.46
C TRP A 292 -14.24 -4.03 8.33
N ALA A 293 -13.22 -4.03 7.49
CA ALA A 293 -12.31 -5.14 7.28
C ALA A 293 -10.85 -4.68 7.37
N ILE A 294 -9.97 -5.61 7.71
CA ILE A 294 -8.52 -5.41 7.60
C ILE A 294 -8.10 -5.89 6.21
N GLU A 295 -7.53 -4.99 5.42
CA GLU A 295 -7.00 -5.33 4.11
C GLU A 295 -5.50 -5.67 4.18
N TYR A 296 -4.79 -5.07 5.12
CA TYR A 296 -3.36 -5.26 5.28
C TYR A 296 -2.92 -4.93 6.72
N GLY A 297 -1.96 -5.68 7.24
CA GLY A 297 -1.34 -5.45 8.54
C GLY A 297 0.07 -6.00 8.51
N TRP A 298 1.09 -5.17 8.75
CA TRP A 298 2.47 -5.63 8.64
C TRP A 298 3.42 -4.86 9.56
N SER A 299 4.26 -5.60 10.27
CA SER A 299 5.36 -5.02 11.05
C SER A 299 6.59 -4.81 10.16
N VAL A 300 7.02 -3.56 10.02
CA VAL A 300 8.22 -3.20 9.26
C VAL A 300 9.38 -2.94 10.21
N SER A 301 10.58 -3.39 9.85
CA SER A 301 11.82 -3.07 10.57
C SER A 301 13.01 -3.06 9.61
N PRO A 302 14.12 -2.38 9.95
CA PRO A 302 15.37 -2.40 9.16
C PRO A 302 15.85 -3.79 8.72
N TRP A 303 15.57 -4.79 9.56
CA TRP A 303 16.15 -6.12 9.46
C TRP A 303 15.24 -7.11 8.76
N VAL A 304 14.00 -6.70 8.46
CA VAL A 304 12.97 -7.51 7.81
C VAL A 304 12.34 -6.66 6.71
N ALA A 305 12.78 -6.86 5.47
CA ALA A 305 12.11 -6.28 4.31
C ALA A 305 10.68 -6.85 4.24
N ALA A 306 9.71 -5.99 4.48
CA ALA A 306 8.42 -6.34 5.06
C ALA A 306 7.27 -6.20 4.05
N CYS A 307 7.36 -6.99 2.98
CA CYS A 307 6.24 -7.28 2.10
C CYS A 307 6.45 -8.67 1.48
N ASP A 308 5.40 -9.50 1.45
CA ASP A 308 5.39 -10.74 0.68
C ASP A 308 3.95 -11.17 0.37
N PRO A 309 3.52 -11.17 -0.90
CA PRO A 309 4.17 -10.56 -2.07
C PRO A 309 4.53 -9.08 -1.86
N CYS A 310 5.59 -8.55 -2.46
CA CYS A 310 5.85 -7.10 -2.54
C CYS A 310 5.17 -6.45 -3.76
N PRO A 311 4.85 -5.14 -3.72
CA PRO A 311 4.43 -4.41 -4.92
C PRO A 311 5.54 -4.47 -5.99
N PRO A 312 5.19 -4.31 -7.28
CA PRO A 312 6.13 -4.29 -8.38
C PRO A 312 6.83 -2.92 -8.47
N THR A 313 7.59 -2.55 -7.45
CA THR A 313 8.43 -1.35 -7.45
C THR A 313 9.86 -1.74 -7.84
N GLU A 314 10.53 -0.92 -8.67
CA GLU A 314 11.94 -1.16 -9.05
C GLU A 314 12.88 -1.20 -7.82
N THR A 315 12.45 -0.58 -6.72
CA THR A 315 13.01 -0.72 -5.39
C THR A 315 12.07 -1.59 -4.57
N ALA A 316 12.49 -2.79 -4.14
CA ALA A 316 11.75 -3.61 -3.16
C ALA A 316 11.77 -2.97 -1.76
N GLU A 317 11.77 -1.64 -1.69
CA GLU A 317 11.80 -0.87 -0.46
C GLU A 317 10.36 -0.74 0.04
N PRO A 318 10.10 -1.02 1.34
CA PRO A 318 8.85 -0.61 1.96
C PRO A 318 8.67 0.91 1.82
N MET A 319 7.46 1.41 2.08
CA MET A 319 7.08 2.83 1.96
C MET A 319 8.25 3.79 2.25
N PRO A 320 8.54 4.75 1.35
CA PRO A 320 9.66 5.67 1.52
C PRO A 320 9.63 6.34 2.90
N SER A 321 10.79 6.41 3.57
CA SER A 321 10.89 7.05 4.88
C SER A 321 10.44 8.52 4.86
N ALA A 322 10.63 9.20 3.73
CA ALA A 322 10.13 10.55 3.50
C ALA A 322 8.60 10.64 3.60
N ASP A 323 7.87 9.63 3.11
CA ASP A 323 6.41 9.61 3.13
C ASP A 323 5.89 9.38 4.55
N LEU A 324 6.54 8.49 5.32
CA LEU A 324 6.21 8.26 6.73
C LEU A 324 6.41 9.53 7.58
N VAL A 325 7.54 10.22 7.41
CA VAL A 325 7.79 11.51 8.06
C VAL A 325 6.79 12.56 7.56
N ALA A 326 6.46 12.57 6.27
CA ALA A 326 5.43 13.45 5.70
C ALA A 326 4.03 13.15 6.25
N LEU A 327 3.75 11.95 6.75
CA LEU A 327 2.52 11.60 7.47
C LEU A 327 2.56 11.93 8.97
N GLY A 328 3.71 12.39 9.49
CA GLY A 328 3.88 12.76 10.89
C GLY A 328 4.45 11.66 11.78
N TYR A 329 4.95 10.57 11.19
CA TYR A 329 5.69 9.55 11.94
C TYR A 329 7.03 10.09 12.40
N ASP A 330 7.25 10.10 13.71
CA ASP A 330 8.55 10.37 14.31
C ASP A 330 9.39 9.08 14.26
N PRO A 331 10.48 9.07 13.48
CA PRO A 331 11.36 7.91 13.38
C PRO A 331 12.18 7.65 14.66
N ASN A 332 12.21 8.59 15.60
CA ASN A 332 12.99 8.53 16.84
C ASN A 332 12.18 9.04 18.05
N PRO A 333 11.07 8.36 18.41
CA PRO A 333 10.13 8.88 19.41
C PRO A 333 10.72 8.94 20.83
N GLU A 334 11.72 8.11 21.16
CA GLU A 334 12.32 8.07 22.50
C GLU A 334 13.36 9.17 22.75
N GLY A 335 13.70 9.99 21.75
CA GLY A 335 14.68 11.05 21.86
C GLY A 335 16.10 10.50 22.02
N GLU A 336 16.93 10.70 20.99
CA GLU A 336 18.39 10.52 20.96
C GLU A 336 19.02 9.87 22.22
N ASP A 337 19.47 8.62 22.08
CA ASP A 337 20.78 8.36 22.66
C ASP A 337 21.76 9.33 21.98
N ASP A 338 22.64 9.95 22.77
CA ASP A 338 23.63 10.96 22.38
C ASP A 338 24.69 10.41 21.37
N SER A 339 24.39 9.29 20.72
CA SER A 339 25.29 8.50 19.87
C SER A 339 25.30 8.95 18.42
N GLY A 340 24.32 9.77 17.99
CA GLY A 340 24.21 10.23 16.60
C GLY A 340 24.07 9.08 15.59
N VAL A 341 23.71 7.88 16.04
CA VAL A 341 23.47 6.74 15.18
C VAL A 341 22.04 6.85 14.68
N TYR A 342 21.88 7.38 13.47
CA TYR A 342 20.72 7.04 12.65
C TYR A 342 20.65 5.52 12.57
N VAL A 343 19.62 4.92 13.15
CA VAL A 343 19.29 3.53 12.84
C VAL A 343 18.83 3.55 11.38
N GLU A 344 19.64 3.03 10.46
CA GLU A 344 19.19 2.82 9.09
C GLU A 344 17.94 1.93 9.16
N GLY A 345 16.79 2.49 8.79
CA GLY A 345 15.50 1.82 8.70
C GLY A 345 14.51 2.20 9.80
N LEU A 346 13.28 2.50 9.38
CA LEU A 346 12.17 2.79 10.27
C LEU A 346 11.56 1.49 10.76
N SER A 347 11.24 1.42 12.06
CA SER A 347 10.44 0.34 12.61
C SER A 347 9.06 0.88 12.93
N TYR A 348 8.02 0.34 12.31
CA TYR A 348 6.62 0.74 12.51
C TYR A 348 5.70 -0.45 12.28
N TYR A 349 4.46 -0.35 12.74
CA TYR A 349 3.39 -1.24 12.32
C TYR A 349 2.44 -0.49 11.38
N PHE A 350 2.12 -1.09 10.24
CA PHE A 350 1.21 -0.51 9.24
C PHE A 350 -0.08 -1.31 9.17
N THR A 351 -1.23 -0.65 9.21
CA THR A 351 -2.55 -1.27 9.05
C THR A 351 -3.34 -0.54 7.96
N ARG A 352 -3.96 -1.28 7.04
CA ARG A 352 -4.98 -0.78 6.12
C ARG A 352 -6.33 -1.33 6.52
N LEU A 353 -7.26 -0.44 6.84
CA LEU A 353 -8.66 -0.76 7.10
C LEU A 353 -9.52 -0.24 5.96
N ARG A 354 -10.56 -0.98 5.61
CA ARG A 354 -11.63 -0.50 4.74
C ARG A 354 -12.96 -0.61 5.45
N MET A 355 -13.75 0.44 5.40
CA MET A 355 -15.07 0.49 6.00
C MET A 355 -16.09 0.97 4.97
N ARG A 356 -17.30 0.41 5.03
CA ARG A 356 -18.46 0.89 4.27
C ARG A 356 -19.59 1.26 5.22
N TYR A 357 -20.17 2.44 4.99
CA TYR A 357 -21.28 2.94 5.79
C TYR A 357 -22.21 3.85 4.98
N THR A 358 -23.43 4.02 5.47
CA THR A 358 -24.38 5.03 5.02
C THR A 358 -24.59 6.09 6.10
N PRO A 359 -25.17 7.26 5.80
CA PRO A 359 -25.49 8.27 6.82
C PRO A 359 -26.33 7.76 7.99
N ALA A 360 -27.22 6.79 7.73
CA ALA A 360 -28.04 6.19 8.77
C ALA A 360 -27.27 5.22 9.68
N GLN A 361 -26.15 4.69 9.21
CA GLN A 361 -25.30 3.74 9.94
C GLN A 361 -24.12 4.41 10.65
N ALA A 362 -23.78 5.65 10.30
CA ALA A 362 -22.75 6.44 11.00
C ALA A 362 -23.38 7.18 12.20
N ASP A 363 -23.83 6.42 13.20
CA ASP A 363 -24.42 6.95 14.42
C ASP A 363 -23.38 7.31 15.48
N GLU A 364 -22.20 6.68 15.44
CA GLU A 364 -21.03 7.00 16.27
C GLU A 364 -19.78 7.30 15.43
N ASP A 365 -18.82 8.02 16.00
CA ASP A 365 -17.49 8.15 15.40
C ASP A 365 -16.65 6.89 15.60
N LEU A 366 -15.65 6.66 14.75
CA LEU A 366 -14.83 5.46 14.86
C LEU A 366 -13.95 5.54 16.10
N LEU A 367 -14.06 4.56 16.99
CA LEU A 367 -13.20 4.43 18.16
C LEU A 367 -12.14 3.37 17.90
N PHE A 368 -10.89 3.79 17.78
CA PHE A 368 -9.76 2.90 17.54
C PHE A 368 -9.16 2.36 18.83
N TYR A 369 -8.54 1.19 18.74
CA TYR A 369 -7.65 0.66 19.76
C TYR A 369 -6.42 -0.01 19.15
N LEU A 370 -5.33 0.01 19.91
CA LEU A 370 -4.08 -0.67 19.59
C LEU A 370 -4.18 -2.10 20.10
N SER A 371 -4.21 -3.08 19.19
CA SER A 371 -4.47 -4.48 19.54
C SER A 371 -3.27 -5.19 20.17
N GLY A 372 -2.04 -4.71 19.92
CA GLY A 372 -0.81 -5.44 20.21
C GLY A 372 -0.58 -6.66 19.30
N GLU A 373 -1.45 -6.90 18.32
CA GLU A 373 -1.30 -7.99 17.36
C GLU A 373 -0.27 -7.61 16.30
N THR A 374 0.84 -8.34 16.28
CA THR A 374 1.97 -8.09 15.37
C THR A 374 2.04 -9.07 14.21
N GLU A 375 1.07 -9.99 14.12
CA GLU A 375 0.97 -10.95 13.02
C GLU A 375 0.74 -10.19 11.71
N ASN A 376 1.43 -10.62 10.66
CA ASN A 376 1.27 -10.04 9.34
C ASN A 376 0.00 -10.62 8.69
N THR A 377 -0.81 -9.75 8.10
CA THR A 377 -2.03 -10.10 7.36
C THR A 377 -2.05 -9.33 6.05
N GLN A 378 -2.56 -9.96 5.01
CA GLN A 378 -2.70 -9.33 3.71
C GLN A 378 -3.81 -10.00 2.92
N GLN A 379 -4.72 -9.19 2.37
CA GLN A 379 -5.69 -9.65 1.39
C GLN A 379 -4.97 -10.03 0.08
N ARG A 380 -4.86 -11.33 -0.15
CA ARG A 380 -4.15 -11.91 -1.29
C ARG A 380 -4.96 -13.02 -1.93
N TYR A 381 -4.98 -13.01 -3.25
CA TYR A 381 -5.61 -14.02 -4.10
C TYR A 381 -4.59 -14.56 -5.07
N VAL A 382 -4.86 -15.77 -5.55
CA VAL A 382 -3.96 -16.51 -6.42
C VAL A 382 -4.62 -16.70 -7.78
N GLN A 383 -3.98 -16.27 -8.86
CA GLN A 383 -4.45 -16.54 -10.21
C GLN A 383 -4.58 -18.05 -10.38
N HIS A 384 -5.78 -18.48 -10.82
CA HIS A 384 -6.07 -19.89 -11.01
C HIS A 384 -5.06 -20.52 -11.97
N ALA A 385 -4.54 -21.67 -11.53
CA ALA A 385 -3.90 -22.65 -12.39
C ALA A 385 -4.25 -24.02 -11.83
N SER A 386 -4.55 -25.00 -12.70
CA SER A 386 -5.03 -26.31 -12.26
C SER A 386 -4.07 -27.03 -11.32
N PHE A 387 -2.76 -26.79 -11.44
CA PHE A 387 -1.76 -27.38 -10.55
C PHE A 387 -1.71 -26.79 -9.12
N LEU A 388 -2.47 -25.72 -8.86
CA LEU A 388 -2.58 -25.05 -7.56
C LEU A 388 -3.82 -25.49 -6.77
N GLU A 389 -4.71 -26.26 -7.38
CA GLU A 389 -5.99 -26.69 -6.80
C GLU A 389 -5.81 -27.61 -5.58
N ASP A 390 -4.63 -28.22 -5.40
CA ASP A 390 -4.29 -29.00 -4.20
C ASP A 390 -3.75 -28.15 -3.04
N LEU A 391 -3.43 -26.88 -3.30
CA LEU A 391 -2.87 -25.92 -2.34
C LEU A 391 -3.89 -24.87 -1.91
N TYR A 392 -4.70 -24.39 -2.83
CA TYR A 392 -5.65 -23.30 -2.60
C TYR A 392 -7.07 -23.71 -3.04
N PRO A 393 -8.12 -23.32 -2.28
CA PRO A 393 -9.50 -23.49 -2.72
C PRO A 393 -9.83 -22.53 -3.87
N ILE A 394 -10.85 -22.81 -4.66
CA ILE A 394 -11.43 -21.83 -5.58
C ILE A 394 -12.29 -20.86 -4.78
N CYS A 395 -12.13 -19.55 -5.01
CA CYS A 395 -12.88 -18.51 -4.29
C CYS A 395 -14.38 -18.76 -4.38
N GLY A 396 -15.08 -18.78 -3.25
CA GLY A 396 -16.52 -19.03 -3.14
C GLY A 396 -16.97 -20.49 -3.37
N PHE A 397 -16.09 -21.38 -3.84
CA PHE A 397 -16.43 -22.77 -4.17
C PHE A 397 -15.67 -23.82 -3.34
N GLY A 398 -14.57 -23.44 -2.68
CA GLY A 398 -13.77 -24.34 -1.86
C GLY A 398 -12.83 -25.25 -2.68
N PHE A 399 -12.30 -26.28 -2.04
CA PHE A 399 -11.42 -27.25 -2.70
C PHE A 399 -12.17 -28.16 -3.67
N VAL A 400 -11.59 -28.39 -4.84
CA VAL A 400 -12.11 -29.33 -5.83
C VAL A 400 -11.87 -30.78 -5.41
N GLU A 401 -12.73 -31.70 -5.86
CA GLU A 401 -12.66 -33.12 -5.48
C GLU A 401 -11.46 -33.87 -6.10
N ASP A 402 -10.99 -33.46 -7.28
CA ASP A 402 -9.87 -34.05 -8.03
C ASP A 402 -8.89 -32.96 -8.46
N PRO A 403 -8.10 -32.40 -7.51
CA PRO A 403 -7.25 -31.25 -7.78
C PRO A 403 -6.04 -31.62 -8.63
N GLY A 404 -5.68 -30.76 -9.58
CA GLY A 404 -4.37 -30.82 -10.19
C GLY A 404 -3.25 -30.50 -9.18
N SER A 405 -2.04 -30.99 -9.45
CA SER A 405 -0.86 -30.70 -8.63
C SER A 405 0.39 -30.51 -9.47
N CYS A 406 1.39 -29.78 -8.95
CA CYS A 406 2.70 -29.67 -9.58
C CYS A 406 3.41 -31.01 -9.82
N LYS A 407 3.06 -32.05 -9.06
CA LYS A 407 3.60 -33.40 -9.29
C LYS A 407 3.05 -33.99 -10.59
N ASP A 408 1.80 -33.71 -10.92
CA ASP A 408 1.15 -34.19 -12.12
C ASP A 408 1.70 -33.50 -13.37
N GLU A 409 1.91 -32.19 -13.31
CA GLU A 409 2.58 -31.44 -14.38
C GLU A 409 4.03 -31.92 -14.61
N GLY A 410 4.80 -32.09 -13.54
CA GLY A 410 6.16 -32.61 -13.62
C GLY A 410 6.22 -34.06 -14.15
N MET A 411 5.17 -34.85 -13.97
CA MET A 411 5.03 -36.18 -14.58
C MET A 411 4.64 -36.09 -16.06
N GLU A 412 3.75 -35.17 -16.43
CA GLU A 412 3.31 -34.96 -17.81
C GLU A 412 4.43 -34.39 -18.69
N MET A 413 5.16 -33.39 -18.19
CA MET A 413 6.36 -32.87 -18.86
C MET A 413 7.40 -33.96 -19.09
N ARG A 414 7.65 -34.81 -18.08
CA ARG A 414 8.53 -35.99 -18.23
C ARG A 414 8.02 -37.01 -19.23
N ARG A 415 6.70 -37.14 -19.44
CA ARG A 415 6.13 -37.98 -20.50
C ARG A 415 6.32 -37.34 -21.88
N ARG A 416 6.07 -36.04 -22.02
CA ARG A 416 6.25 -35.28 -23.27
C ARG A 416 7.71 -35.28 -23.72
N VAL A 417 8.67 -35.06 -22.82
CA VAL A 417 10.11 -35.16 -23.12
C VAL A 417 10.49 -36.56 -23.58
N ARG A 418 10.06 -37.62 -22.85
CA ARG A 418 10.31 -39.00 -23.28
C ARG A 418 9.66 -39.35 -24.62
N GLN A 419 8.54 -38.72 -24.95
CA GLN A 419 7.88 -38.89 -26.23
C GLN A 419 8.65 -38.18 -27.35
N ALA A 420 9.10 -36.93 -27.12
CA ALA A 420 9.96 -36.19 -28.04
C ALA A 420 11.30 -36.92 -28.28
N GLU A 421 11.94 -37.46 -27.24
CA GLU A 421 13.15 -38.29 -27.36
C GLU A 421 12.90 -39.58 -28.18
N ARG A 422 11.68 -40.13 -28.13
CA ARG A 422 11.29 -41.29 -28.95
C ARG A 422 10.98 -40.92 -30.39
N GLU A 423 10.50 -39.71 -30.64
CA GLU A 423 10.16 -39.19 -31.97
C GLU A 423 11.42 -38.66 -32.70
N GLU A 424 12.38 -38.09 -31.98
CA GLU A 424 13.72 -37.74 -32.48
C GLU A 424 14.68 -38.96 -32.53
N GLY A 425 14.36 -40.02 -31.78
CA GLY A 425 15.09 -41.28 -31.70
C GLY A 425 14.86 -42.25 -32.87
N GLY A 426 14.71 -41.74 -34.09
CA GLY A 426 14.81 -42.51 -35.32
C GLY A 426 16.27 -42.64 -35.77
N GLU A 427 16.91 -43.76 -35.43
CA GLU A 427 18.25 -44.22 -35.83
C GLU A 427 19.46 -43.70 -35.01
N GLY A 428 19.86 -44.50 -34.00
CA GLY A 428 21.15 -44.33 -33.34
C GLY A 428 21.29 -45.19 -32.08
N GLY A 429 21.38 -46.51 -32.24
CA GLY A 429 21.56 -47.44 -31.14
C GLY A 429 22.82 -47.19 -30.30
N CYS A 430 22.76 -47.64 -29.04
CA CYS A 430 23.87 -47.74 -28.09
C CYS A 430 25.19 -48.14 -28.74
N ALA A 431 26.18 -47.26 -28.71
CA ALA A 431 27.59 -47.64 -28.74
C ALA A 431 28.34 -46.83 -27.67
N SER A 432 28.78 -47.56 -26.65
CA SER A 432 29.73 -47.16 -25.61
C SER A 432 30.97 -46.47 -26.19
N TRP A 433 31.38 -45.33 -25.63
CA TRP A 433 32.75 -44.85 -25.76
C TRP A 433 33.29 -44.45 -24.39
N ALA A 434 33.90 -45.44 -23.74
CA ALA A 434 34.96 -45.23 -22.77
C ALA A 434 36.26 -44.88 -23.53
N TRP A 435 36.97 -43.86 -23.05
CA TRP A 435 38.43 -43.67 -23.05
C TRP A 435 39.30 -44.18 -24.22
N GLY A 436 40.05 -43.27 -24.86
CA GLY A 436 41.39 -43.59 -25.38
C GLY A 436 41.85 -42.88 -26.68
N GLY A 437 42.71 -41.86 -26.53
CA GLY A 437 44.00 -41.68 -27.23
C GLY A 437 44.15 -41.67 -28.77
N LEU A 438 44.85 -40.61 -29.23
CA LEU A 438 45.88 -40.55 -30.31
C LEU A 438 45.49 -40.30 -31.79
N SER A 439 45.60 -39.01 -32.17
CA SER A 439 46.56 -38.42 -33.16
C SER A 439 46.47 -38.64 -34.69
N TYR A 440 46.83 -37.53 -35.40
CA TYR A 440 47.13 -37.32 -36.84
C TYR A 440 45.91 -37.27 -37.79
N GLY A 441 45.73 -36.34 -38.73
CA GLY A 441 46.52 -35.25 -39.33
C GLY A 441 46.08 -35.06 -40.80
N ALA A 442 46.34 -33.86 -41.37
CA ALA A 442 46.39 -33.52 -42.81
C ALA A 442 45.16 -32.91 -43.55
N VAL A 443 45.18 -31.58 -43.67
CA VAL A 443 45.27 -30.77 -44.92
C VAL A 443 45.06 -31.48 -46.27
N ALA A 444 44.16 -30.98 -47.15
CA ALA A 444 44.47 -30.50 -48.52
C ALA A 444 43.24 -30.10 -49.38
N LEU A 445 43.49 -29.11 -50.24
CA LEU A 445 42.69 -28.42 -51.26
C LEU A 445 42.33 -29.23 -52.54
N VAL A 446 41.53 -28.57 -53.41
CA VAL A 446 41.34 -28.75 -54.89
C VAL A 446 40.03 -29.51 -55.28
N GLY A 447 39.19 -29.09 -56.24
CA GLY A 447 39.26 -28.03 -57.26
C GLY A 447 38.03 -27.96 -58.21
N LEU A 448 38.07 -26.96 -59.09
CA LEU A 448 37.13 -26.52 -60.14
C LEU A 448 36.89 -27.50 -61.32
N LEU A 449 35.64 -27.53 -61.86
CA LEU A 449 35.26 -27.72 -63.29
C LEU A 449 33.84 -27.10 -63.50
N ILE A 450 33.57 -25.98 -64.19
CA ILE A 450 33.59 -25.58 -65.62
C ILE A 450 32.35 -26.00 -66.48
N ALA A 451 31.72 -24.95 -67.07
CA ALA A 451 30.91 -24.82 -68.30
C ALA A 451 29.40 -25.18 -68.27
N GLY A 452 28.46 -24.40 -68.85
CA GLY A 452 28.52 -23.12 -69.58
C GLY A 452 27.27 -22.89 -70.46
N ARG A 453 26.84 -21.61 -70.64
CA ARG A 453 26.14 -21.02 -71.82
C ARG A 453 25.82 -19.53 -71.50
N ARG A 454 26.53 -18.52 -72.02
CA ARG A 454 26.31 -17.75 -73.28
C ARG A 454 24.82 -17.37 -73.49
N ARG A 455 24.39 -16.12 -73.72
CA ARG A 455 24.95 -15.06 -74.60
C ARG A 455 24.17 -13.71 -74.48
N ARG A 456 24.92 -12.59 -74.59
CA ARG A 456 24.71 -11.34 -75.38
C ARG A 456 23.54 -10.38 -75.06
N GLN A 457 23.84 -9.16 -74.58
CA GLN A 457 24.13 -7.90 -75.33
C GLN A 457 22.88 -7.12 -75.79
N ARG A 458 22.59 -5.97 -75.16
CA ARG A 458 23.14 -4.65 -75.55
C ARG A 458 23.08 -3.69 -74.38
#